data_AF-A0A2A5RMR8-F1
#
_entry.id   AF-A0A2A5RMR8-F1
#
_cell.length_a   1.000
_cell.length_b   1.000
_cell.length_c   1.000
_cell.angle_alpha   90.00
_cell.angle_beta   90.00
_cell.angle_gamma   90.00
#
_symmetry.space_group_name_H-M   'P 1'
#
loop_
_entity.id
_entity.type
_entity.pdbx_description
1 polymer ?
#
loop_
_entity_poly.entity_id
_entity_poly.type
_entity_poly.pdbx_seq_one_letter_code
_entity_poly.pdbx_strand_id
1 'polypeptide(L)'
;MESLISISLLTILVTVVLSAVTKSHQENRELVQQIETYNVAQMAIQTGQQKLSINGVCIDIYYENNNILIKSAGKELMRFEEKD
;
A
#
# COMPACT_ATOMS: atom_id res chain seq x y z
N MET A 1 -34.27 32.65 11.04
CA MET A 1 -34.33 31.47 10.14
C MET A 1 -33.14 31.42 9.21
N GLU A 2 -32.74 32.54 8.60
CA GLU A 2 -31.64 32.62 7.62
C GLU A 2 -30.29 32.11 8.18
N SER A 3 -29.91 32.49 9.40
CA SER A 3 -28.65 32.02 10.01
C SER A 3 -28.61 30.51 10.27
N LEU A 4 -29.74 29.88 10.60
CA LEU A 4 -29.81 28.43 10.81
C LEU A 4 -29.63 27.67 9.49
N ILE A 5 -30.23 28.19 8.41
CA ILE A 5 -30.07 27.63 7.07
C ILE A 5 -28.61 27.75 6.61
N SER A 6 -27.99 28.92 6.81
CA SER A 6 -26.57 29.12 6.47
C SER A 6 -25.64 28.19 7.23
N ILE A 7 -25.85 28.01 8.55
CA ILE A 7 -25.05 27.09 9.36
C ILE A 7 -25.25 25.65 8.90
N SER A 8 -26.51 25.23 8.67
CA SER A 8 -26.81 23.86 8.22
C SER A 8 -26.15 23.56 6.88
N LEU A 9 -26.22 24.51 5.94
CA LEU A 9 -25.56 24.38 4.64
C LEU A 9 -24.03 24.31 4.79
N LEU A 10 -23.44 25.19 5.60
CA LEU A 10 -22.01 25.19 5.87
C LEU A 10 -21.56 23.86 6.50
N THR A 11 -22.28 23.34 7.49
CA THR A 11 -21.98 22.07 8.13
C THR A 11 -22.03 20.92 7.14
N ILE A 12 -23.04 20.88 6.26
CA ILE A 12 -23.13 19.87 5.20
C ILE A 12 -21.91 19.96 4.27
N LEU A 13 -21.58 21.16 3.79
CA LEU A 13 -20.43 21.37 2.91
C LEU A 13 -19.11 20.95 3.56
N VAL A 14 -18.86 21.36 4.80
CA VAL A 14 -17.66 20.99 5.56
C VAL A 14 -17.60 19.48 5.75
N THR A 15 -18.72 18.83 6.08
CA THR A 15 -18.78 17.38 6.27
C THR A 15 -18.46 16.63 4.98
N VAL A 16 -19.02 17.06 3.85
CA VAL A 16 -18.76 16.45 2.54
C VAL A 16 -17.29 16.60 2.16
N VAL A 17 -16.73 17.81 2.27
CA VAL A 17 -15.33 18.07 1.93
C VAL A 17 -14.39 17.28 2.85
N LEU A 18 -14.64 17.30 4.16
CA LEU A 18 -13.81 16.57 5.12
C LEU A 18 -13.86 15.06 4.85
N SER A 19 -15.05 14.51 4.59
CA SER A 19 -15.20 13.08 4.27
C SER A 19 -14.43 12.70 3.00
N ALA A 20 -14.50 13.53 1.95
CA ALA A 20 -13.77 13.29 0.71
C ALA A 20 -12.25 13.35 0.91
N VAL A 21 -11.76 14.34 1.67
CA VAL A 21 -10.33 14.50 1.98
C VAL A 21 -9.82 13.33 2.83
N THR A 22 -10.55 12.95 3.88
CA THR A 22 -10.18 11.81 4.73
C THR A 22 -10.12 10.51 3.92
N LYS A 23 -11.13 10.26 3.07
CA LYS A 23 -11.15 9.09 2.19
C LYS A 23 -9.96 9.08 1.23
N SER A 24 -9.70 10.21 0.56
CA SER A 24 -8.59 10.33 -0.39
C SER A 24 -7.24 10.10 0.29
N HIS A 25 -7.01 10.64 1.48
CA HIS A 25 -5.78 10.38 2.23
C HIS A 25 -5.62 8.91 2.62
N GLN A 26 -6.71 8.25 2.99
CA GLN A 26 -6.67 6.82 3.30
C GLN A 26 -6.30 5.99 2.08
N GLU A 27 -6.97 6.21 0.95
CA GLU A 27 -6.67 5.54 -0.32
C GLU A 27 -5.23 5.80 -0.77
N ASN A 28 -4.74 7.04 -0.65
CA ASN A 28 -3.38 7.39 -1.03
C ASN A 28 -2.34 6.71 -0.13
N ARG A 29 -2.59 6.61 1.19
CA ARG A 29 -1.71 5.87 2.10
C ARG A 29 -1.63 4.39 1.74
N GLU A 30 -2.76 3.79 1.39
CA GLU A 30 -2.79 2.38 0.96
C GLU A 30 -2.03 2.16 -0.35
N LEU A 31 -2.16 3.08 -1.31
CA LEU A 31 -1.41 3.04 -2.56
C LEU A 31 0.10 3.20 -2.34
N VAL A 32 0.51 4.18 -1.52
CA VAL A 32 1.92 4.40 -1.17
C VAL A 32 2.50 3.15 -0.51
N GLN A 33 1.79 2.57 0.46
CA GLN A 33 2.23 1.35 1.15
C GLN A 33 2.43 0.18 0.17
N GLN A 34 1.53 0.02 -0.80
CA GLN A 34 1.66 -1.00 -1.83
C GLN A 34 2.89 -0.73 -2.70
N ILE A 35 3.05 0.49 -3.21
CA ILE A 35 4.19 0.89 -4.04
C ILE A 35 5.51 0.65 -3.31
N GLU A 36 5.62 1.07 -2.04
CA GLU A 36 6.81 0.83 -1.22
C GLU A 36 7.09 -0.66 -1.04
N THR A 37 6.06 -1.47 -0.83
CA THR A 37 6.21 -2.92 -0.70
C THR A 37 6.81 -3.54 -1.97
N TYR A 38 6.31 -3.16 -3.15
CA TYR A 38 6.87 -3.61 -4.42
C TYR A 38 8.28 -3.09 -4.66
N ASN A 39 8.56 -1.83 -4.32
CA ASN A 39 9.89 -1.24 -4.47
C ASN A 39 10.94 -1.95 -3.60
N VAL A 40 10.60 -2.27 -2.33
CA VAL A 40 11.50 -3.04 -1.46
C VAL A 40 11.68 -4.46 -1.98
N ALA A 41 10.63 -5.09 -2.51
CA ALA A 41 10.75 -6.41 -3.13
C ALA A 41 11.68 -6.39 -4.34
N GLN A 42 11.52 -5.40 -5.23
CA GLN A 42 12.40 -5.20 -6.38
C GLN A 42 13.84 -4.96 -5.92
N MET A 43 14.06 -4.12 -4.91
CA MET A 43 15.38 -3.85 -4.37
C MET A 43 16.03 -5.11 -3.79
N ALA A 44 15.28 -5.95 -3.08
CA ALA A 44 15.75 -7.23 -2.56
C ALA A 44 16.23 -8.15 -3.69
N ILE A 45 15.45 -8.27 -4.77
CA ILE A 45 15.84 -9.04 -5.97
C ILE A 45 17.10 -8.46 -6.61
N GLN A 46 17.14 -7.14 -6.85
CA GLN A 46 18.25 -6.46 -7.52
C GLN A 46 19.55 -6.54 -6.74
N THR A 47 19.48 -6.54 -5.40
CA THR A 47 20.63 -6.66 -4.51
C THR A 47 20.99 -8.12 -4.18
N GLY A 48 20.22 -9.08 -4.68
CA GLY A 48 20.41 -10.51 -4.40
C GLY A 48 20.13 -10.90 -2.95
N GLN A 49 19.39 -10.08 -2.21
CA GLN A 49 19.05 -10.33 -0.80
C GLN A 49 17.79 -11.17 -0.69
N GLN A 50 17.89 -12.34 -0.07
CA GLN A 50 16.74 -13.20 0.20
C GLN A 50 15.77 -12.61 1.24
N LYS A 51 16.24 -11.67 2.06
CA LYS A 51 15.43 -10.94 3.02
C LYS A 51 15.88 -9.50 3.07
N LEU A 52 14.93 -8.58 2.95
CA LEU A 52 15.20 -7.14 3.05
C LEU A 52 14.09 -6.47 3.86
N SER A 53 14.49 -5.66 4.84
CA SER A 53 13.56 -4.82 5.58
C SER A 53 14.00 -3.36 5.55
N ILE A 54 13.12 -2.51 5.02
CA ILE A 54 13.33 -1.06 4.86
C ILE A 54 12.03 -0.37 5.22
N ASN A 55 12.10 0.72 6.00
CA ASN A 55 10.96 1.57 6.35
C ASN A 55 9.73 0.80 6.89
N GLY A 56 9.96 -0.27 7.66
CA GLY A 56 8.88 -1.08 8.24
C GLY A 56 8.25 -2.09 7.27
N VAL A 57 8.65 -2.10 6.00
CA VAL A 57 8.35 -3.18 5.05
C VAL A 57 9.37 -4.30 5.26
N CYS A 58 8.93 -5.56 5.26
CA CYS A 58 9.80 -6.74 5.32
C CYS A 58 9.42 -7.70 4.19
N ILE A 59 10.38 -7.94 3.31
CA ILE A 59 10.27 -8.88 2.20
C ILE A 59 11.13 -10.10 2.45
N ASP A 60 10.58 -11.27 2.17
CA ASP A 60 11.26 -12.55 2.15
C ASP A 60 11.10 -13.20 0.76
N ILE A 61 12.19 -13.66 0.17
CA ILE A 61 12.25 -14.31 -1.13
C ILE A 61 12.70 -15.76 -0.94
N TYR A 62 11.92 -16.69 -1.46
CA TYR A 62 12.18 -18.12 -1.41
C TYR A 62 12.37 -18.64 -2.84
N TYR A 63 13.43 -19.42 -3.06
CA TYR A 63 13.69 -20.12 -4.31
C TYR A 63 13.41 -21.60 -4.08
N GLU A 64 12.30 -22.12 -4.61
CA GLU A 64 11.87 -23.51 -4.43
C GLU A 64 11.54 -24.14 -5.79
N ASN A 65 12.26 -25.21 -6.19
CA ASN A 65 11.96 -26.02 -7.38
C ASN A 65 11.54 -25.21 -8.62
N ASN A 66 12.45 -24.40 -9.18
CA ASN A 66 12.19 -23.48 -10.31
C ASN A 66 11.17 -22.36 -10.04
N ASN A 67 10.68 -22.19 -8.80
CA ASN A 67 9.76 -21.12 -8.44
C ASN A 67 10.42 -20.08 -7.55
N ILE A 68 10.11 -18.82 -7.80
CA ILE A 68 10.49 -17.69 -6.94
C ILE A 68 9.23 -17.21 -6.23
N LEU A 69 9.20 -17.32 -4.91
CA LEU A 69 8.10 -16.90 -4.07
C LEU A 69 8.51 -15.68 -3.24
N ILE A 70 7.83 -14.57 -3.44
CA ILE A 70 8.05 -13.31 -2.73
C ILE A 70 6.91 -13.10 -1.73
N LYS A 71 7.26 -12.96 -0.46
CA LYS A 71 6.32 -12.69 0.63
C LYS A 71 6.61 -11.35 1.28
N SER A 72 5.56 -10.67 1.73
CA SER A 72 5.62 -9.49 2.59
C SER A 72 4.89 -9.77 3.89
N ALA A 73 5.57 -9.65 5.03
CA ALA A 73 5.02 -9.93 6.37
C ALA A 73 4.25 -11.27 6.45
N GLY A 74 4.76 -12.32 5.79
CA GLY A 74 4.14 -13.65 5.75
C GLY A 74 3.02 -13.85 4.72
N LYS A 75 2.56 -12.78 4.04
CA LYS A 75 1.59 -12.86 2.95
C LYS A 75 2.29 -12.99 1.60
N GLU A 76 1.81 -13.88 0.73
CA GLU A 76 2.29 -13.99 -0.65
C GLU A 76 1.99 -12.70 -1.43
N LEU A 77 3.05 -12.15 -2.04
CA LEU A 77 2.99 -10.93 -2.84
C LEU A 77 3.10 -11.25 -4.33
N MET A 78 4.07 -12.09 -4.72
CA MET A 78 4.24 -12.57 -6.09
C MET A 78 4.86 -13.97 -6.11
N ARG A 79 4.56 -14.72 -7.17
CA ARG A 79 5.13 -16.02 -7.50
C ARG A 79 5.53 -16.04 -8.97
N PHE A 80 6.76 -16.44 -9.25
CA PHE A 80 7.25 -16.69 -10.60
C PHE A 80 7.53 -18.18 -10.75
N GLU A 81 7.16 -18.75 -11.89
CA GLU A 81 7.56 -20.10 -12.29
C GLU A 81 8.53 -19.94 -13.46
N GLU A 82 9.74 -20.49 -13.32
CA GLU A 82 10.74 -20.50 -14.39
C GLU A 82 10.28 -21.50 -15.44
N LYS A 83 9.77 -20.98 -16.56
CA LYS A 83 9.29 -21.78 -17.69
C LYS A 83 10.50 -22.27 -18.49
N ASP A 84 10.72 -23.58 -18.49
CA ASP A 84 11.72 -24.28 -19.32
C ASP A 84 11.66 -23.88 -20.81
#